data_AF-T2IJV9-F1
#
_entry.id   AF-T2IJV9-F1
#
_cell.length_a   1.000
_cell.length_b   1.000
_cell.length_c   1.000
_cell.angle_alpha   90.00
_cell.angle_beta   90.00
_cell.angle_gamma   90.00
#
_symmetry.space_group_name_H-M   'P 1'
#
loop_
_entity.id
_entity.type
_entity.pdbx_description
1 polymer ?
#
loop_
_entity_poly.entity_id
_entity_poly.type
_entity_poly.pdbx_seq_one_letter_code
_entity_poly.pdbx_strand_id
1 'polypeptide(L)'
;MDGKWQIGSLLGIPLYIDPSWFFILGLVTLVNSQEITQLNLVEDLWLAWIAGLILALFLFISVLLHELGHSLVALTQGINVNSITLFLFGGVAAMEKESDNPTEAFWVASAGPLVSLGLSILLFTVSYSLRSSNNSDTIGRLLVYMTEDTARINLVLGIFNLIPGLPLDGGQVLKAIVWKIKGDRFTGVRWAAASGQLIGWLGISFGLLIILLTGSLSGLWIVFIGWFVRRNAENYKNITELQESLLSITASEIMEREFRVVNTHLNLLQFAQNYLLSELHDHMVYFASSEGRYRGLIVVEDLQNIERSQWDTVTLWDVVRPLNTIPSVGEKTPLVTVIEKLEAIHERSLSVLSPAGAVAGIIDRGDIVKAIATHHQLPIPETEIKRIKDEGTYPSYLQLPAIAKTLEDLTKAKIENKQQL
;
A
#
# COMPACT_ATOMS: atom_id res chain seq x y z
N MET A 1 3.99 4.50 -16.94
CA MET A 1 5.15 3.84 -17.58
C MET A 1 6.37 4.51 -16.99
N ASP A 2 6.86 3.94 -15.90
CA ASP A 2 7.77 4.61 -14.97
C ASP A 2 9.17 4.67 -15.57
N GLY A 3 9.80 5.85 -15.59
CA GLY A 3 11.14 6.10 -16.15
C GLY A 3 12.29 5.46 -15.37
N LYS A 4 12.08 4.30 -14.76
CA LYS A 4 13.07 3.54 -13.99
C LYS A 4 13.97 2.76 -14.94
N TRP A 5 15.28 2.85 -14.74
CA TRP A 5 16.26 2.15 -15.58
C TRP A 5 16.76 0.90 -14.86
N GLN A 6 16.65 -0.26 -15.51
CA GLN A 6 17.20 -1.50 -14.98
C GLN A 6 18.71 -1.53 -15.23
N ILE A 7 19.50 -1.72 -14.17
CA ILE A 7 20.96 -1.72 -14.24
C ILE A 7 21.55 -3.12 -14.11
N GLY A 8 20.80 -4.05 -13.53
CA GLY A 8 21.20 -5.44 -13.42
C GLY A 8 20.29 -6.26 -12.53
N SER A 9 20.82 -7.36 -12.02
CA SER A 9 20.16 -8.20 -11.02
C SER A 9 21.18 -8.67 -9.99
N LEU A 10 20.83 -8.61 -8.71
CA LEU A 10 21.66 -9.12 -7.62
C LEU A 10 20.91 -10.27 -6.93
N LEU A 11 21.52 -11.46 -6.89
CA LEU A 11 20.89 -12.66 -6.29
C LEU A 11 19.50 -12.99 -6.86
N GLY A 12 19.29 -12.72 -8.15
CA GLY A 12 17.99 -12.92 -8.82
C GLY A 12 17.00 -11.76 -8.65
N ILE A 13 17.34 -10.72 -7.86
CA ILE A 13 16.49 -9.55 -7.65
C ILE A 13 16.86 -8.45 -8.66
N PRO A 14 15.93 -8.01 -9.53
CA PRO A 14 16.16 -6.90 -10.45
C PRO A 14 16.47 -5.59 -9.72
N LEU A 15 17.49 -4.87 -10.19
CA LEU A 15 17.90 -3.57 -9.67
C LEU A 15 17.53 -2.44 -10.63
N TYR A 16 16.83 -1.44 -10.09
CA TYR A 16 16.42 -0.25 -10.82
C TYR A 16 17.00 1.02 -10.19
N ILE A 17 17.22 2.02 -11.03
CA ILE A 17 17.52 3.39 -10.62
C ILE A 17 16.43 4.32 -11.14
N ASP A 18 15.91 5.14 -10.24
CA ASP A 18 15.05 6.27 -10.58
C ASP A 18 15.90 7.48 -11.03
N PRO A 19 15.47 8.29 -12.02
CA PRO A 19 16.24 9.47 -12.47
C PRO A 19 16.62 10.44 -11.35
N SER A 20 15.81 10.52 -10.28
CA SER A 20 16.10 11.35 -9.11
C SER A 20 17.39 10.93 -8.36
N TRP A 21 17.85 9.69 -8.55
CA TRP A 21 19.09 9.19 -7.99
C TRP A 21 20.32 9.96 -8.50
N PHE A 22 20.37 10.30 -9.79
CA PHE A 22 21.51 11.05 -10.35
C PHE A 22 21.64 12.45 -9.75
N PHE A 23 20.50 13.06 -9.39
CA PHE A 23 20.50 14.36 -8.72
C PHE A 23 21.12 14.27 -7.32
N ILE A 24 20.70 13.30 -6.49
CA ILE A 24 21.28 13.14 -5.15
C ILE A 24 22.73 12.64 -5.20
N LEU A 25 23.10 11.81 -6.19
CA LEU A 25 24.49 11.42 -6.42
C LEU A 25 25.37 12.65 -6.65
N GLY A 26 24.95 13.58 -7.52
CA GLY A 26 25.67 14.82 -7.76
C GLY A 26 25.78 15.71 -6.52
N LEU A 27 24.70 15.83 -5.74
CA LEU A 27 24.68 16.62 -4.51
C LEU A 27 25.61 16.03 -3.44
N VAL A 28 25.52 14.73 -3.17
CA VAL A 28 26.39 14.04 -2.19
C VAL A 28 27.84 14.09 -2.63
N THR A 29 28.12 13.91 -3.94
CA THR A 29 29.46 14.07 -4.50
C THR A 29 30.02 15.47 -4.24
N LEU A 30 29.21 16.52 -4.47
CA LEU A 30 29.60 17.90 -4.21
C LEU A 30 29.91 18.12 -2.72
N VAL A 31 29.03 17.67 -1.82
CA VAL A 31 29.21 17.82 -0.36
C VAL A 31 30.48 17.11 0.11
N ASN A 32 30.68 15.85 -0.29
CA ASN A 32 31.86 15.06 0.08
C ASN A 32 33.14 15.67 -0.50
N SER A 33 33.12 16.14 -1.76
CA SER A 33 34.27 16.81 -2.38
C SER A 33 34.65 18.09 -1.64
N GLN A 34 33.65 18.88 -1.20
CA GLN A 34 33.88 20.08 -0.41
C GLN A 34 34.49 19.75 0.95
N GLU A 35 33.98 18.72 1.63
CA GLU A 35 34.49 18.28 2.93
C GLU A 35 35.95 17.79 2.83
N ILE A 36 36.27 16.94 1.84
CA ILE A 36 37.63 16.45 1.58
C ILE A 36 38.61 17.61 1.36
N THR A 37 38.18 18.64 0.63
CA THR A 37 38.99 19.85 0.37
C THR A 37 39.17 20.67 1.65
N GLN A 38 38.11 20.87 2.44
CA GLN A 38 38.18 21.61 3.71
C GLN A 38 39.09 20.94 4.75
N LEU A 39 39.12 19.61 4.76
CA LEU A 39 40.01 18.82 5.61
C LEU A 39 41.46 18.76 5.11
N ASN A 40 41.78 19.40 3.97
CA ASN A 40 43.10 19.39 3.33
C ASN A 40 43.66 17.96 3.12
N LEU A 41 42.78 16.99 2.84
CA LEU A 41 43.19 15.62 2.59
C LEU A 41 43.92 15.49 1.26
N VAL A 42 43.53 16.32 0.29
CA VAL A 42 44.02 16.36 -1.08
C VAL A 42 44.13 17.83 -1.55
N GLU A 43 45.20 18.18 -2.26
CA GLU A 43 45.40 19.53 -2.82
C GLU A 43 44.77 19.70 -4.21
N ASP A 44 44.70 18.62 -5.01
CA ASP A 44 44.11 18.62 -6.34
C ASP A 44 42.58 18.54 -6.28
N LEU A 45 41.92 19.57 -6.82
CA LEU A 45 40.47 19.66 -6.91
C LEU A 45 39.87 18.46 -7.67
N TRP A 46 40.49 17.99 -8.74
CA TRP A 46 39.97 16.85 -9.50
C TRP A 46 39.96 15.56 -8.68
N LEU A 47 41.02 15.34 -7.91
CA LEU A 47 41.11 14.17 -7.05
C LEU A 47 40.12 14.25 -5.88
N ALA A 48 39.82 15.44 -5.36
CA ALA A 48 38.76 15.66 -4.38
C ALA A 48 37.36 15.32 -4.95
N TRP A 49 37.06 15.71 -6.20
CA TRP A 49 35.81 15.36 -6.87
C TRP A 49 35.67 13.86 -7.11
N ILE A 50 36.74 13.20 -7.56
CA ILE A 50 36.75 11.74 -7.75
C ILE A 50 36.53 11.03 -6.41
N ALA A 51 37.24 11.43 -5.36
CA ALA A 51 37.07 10.85 -4.04
C ALA A 51 35.67 11.08 -3.47
N GLY A 52 35.10 12.29 -3.66
CA GLY A 52 33.73 12.62 -3.30
C GLY A 52 32.70 11.74 -4.02
N LEU A 53 32.92 11.46 -5.31
CA LEU A 53 32.08 10.57 -6.10
C LEU A 53 32.16 9.12 -5.58
N ILE A 54 33.36 8.64 -5.27
CA ILE A 54 33.54 7.28 -4.72
C ILE A 54 32.82 7.15 -3.36
N LEU A 55 32.95 8.14 -2.47
CA LEU A 55 32.21 8.16 -1.21
C LEU A 55 30.69 8.16 -1.41
N ALA A 56 30.21 8.95 -2.37
CA ALA A 56 28.79 8.96 -2.72
C ALA A 56 28.33 7.56 -3.20
N LEU A 57 29.14 6.88 -4.02
CA LEU A 57 28.85 5.50 -4.43
C LEU A 57 28.88 4.52 -3.26
N PHE A 58 29.81 4.66 -2.30
CA PHE A 58 29.83 3.84 -1.07
C PHE A 58 28.59 4.03 -0.21
N LEU A 59 28.05 5.25 -0.10
CA LEU A 59 26.75 5.49 0.52
C LEU A 59 25.64 4.67 -0.16
N PHE A 60 25.53 4.74 -1.49
CA PHE A 60 24.49 3.99 -2.21
C PHE A 60 24.69 2.47 -2.16
N ILE A 61 25.93 1.99 -2.16
CA ILE A 61 26.24 0.58 -1.93
C ILE A 61 25.80 0.18 -0.52
N SER A 62 26.03 1.03 0.48
CA SER A 62 25.59 0.78 1.87
C SER A 62 24.06 0.69 1.98
N VAL A 63 23.34 1.61 1.32
CA VAL A 63 21.87 1.57 1.23
C VAL A 63 21.41 0.31 0.49
N LEU A 64 22.06 -0.05 -0.62
CA LEU A 64 21.74 -1.27 -1.36
C LEU A 64 21.93 -2.53 -0.50
N LEU A 65 23.04 -2.62 0.23
CA LEU A 65 23.32 -3.75 1.13
C LEU A 65 22.32 -3.81 2.30
N HIS A 66 21.88 -2.65 2.79
CA HIS A 66 20.80 -2.55 3.79
C HIS A 66 19.49 -3.15 3.25
N GLU A 67 19.03 -2.69 2.08
CA GLU A 67 17.82 -3.24 1.42
C GLU A 67 17.96 -4.72 1.08
N LEU A 68 19.17 -5.14 0.69
CA LEU A 68 19.47 -6.55 0.43
C LEU A 68 19.34 -7.38 1.71
N GLY A 69 19.69 -6.85 2.87
CA GLY A 69 19.47 -7.49 4.17
C GLY A 69 17.99 -7.86 4.38
N HIS A 70 17.08 -6.90 4.20
CA HIS A 70 15.64 -7.15 4.26
C HIS A 70 15.21 -8.21 3.24
N SER A 71 15.66 -8.05 2.00
CA SER A 71 15.29 -8.91 0.87
C SER A 71 15.72 -10.36 1.09
N LEU A 72 16.93 -10.59 1.60
CA LEU A 72 17.45 -11.93 1.87
C LEU A 72 16.61 -12.64 2.94
N VAL A 73 16.27 -11.95 4.03
CA VAL A 73 15.43 -12.56 5.08
C VAL A 73 14.02 -12.82 4.56
N ALA A 74 13.45 -11.93 3.76
CA ALA A 74 12.14 -12.15 3.12
C ALA A 74 12.15 -13.38 2.19
N LEU A 75 13.21 -13.56 1.38
CA LEU A 75 13.36 -14.74 0.53
C LEU A 75 13.41 -16.05 1.34
N THR A 76 14.07 -16.05 2.51
CA THR A 76 14.07 -17.24 3.39
C THR A 76 12.70 -17.59 3.96
N GLN A 77 11.76 -16.64 3.94
CA GLN A 77 10.37 -16.80 4.36
C GLN A 77 9.43 -17.16 3.20
N GLY A 78 9.98 -17.38 1.99
CA GLY A 78 9.19 -17.65 0.78
C GLY A 78 8.46 -16.43 0.22
N ILE A 79 8.87 -15.22 0.59
CA ILE A 79 8.32 -13.96 0.06
C ILE A 79 9.14 -13.57 -1.16
N ASN A 80 8.49 -13.44 -2.32
CA ASN A 80 9.17 -12.99 -3.53
C ASN A 80 9.51 -11.50 -3.46
N VAL A 81 10.73 -11.17 -3.86
CA VAL A 81 11.21 -9.79 -3.96
C VAL A 81 11.27 -9.41 -5.44
N ASN A 82 10.32 -8.59 -5.88
CA ASN A 82 10.12 -8.24 -7.28
C ASN A 82 11.23 -7.32 -7.81
N SER A 83 11.72 -6.39 -6.98
CA SER A 83 12.80 -5.47 -7.37
C SER A 83 13.36 -4.69 -6.18
N ILE A 84 14.57 -4.14 -6.34
CA ILE A 84 15.11 -3.07 -5.49
C ILE A 84 15.29 -1.83 -6.35
N THR A 85 14.73 -0.70 -5.92
CA THR A 85 14.86 0.59 -6.63
C THR A 85 15.61 1.59 -5.77
N LEU A 86 16.68 2.19 -6.29
CA LEU A 86 17.36 3.33 -5.67
C LEU A 86 16.80 4.65 -6.21
N PHE A 87 16.54 5.61 -5.32
CA PHE A 87 15.94 6.90 -5.62
C PHE A 87 16.46 8.00 -4.67
N LEU A 88 15.94 9.22 -4.80
CA LEU A 88 16.39 10.39 -4.03
C LEU A 88 16.51 10.17 -2.52
N PHE A 89 15.56 9.44 -1.91
CA PHE A 89 15.47 9.28 -0.46
C PHE A 89 16.05 7.95 0.06
N GLY A 90 16.71 7.15 -0.79
CA GLY A 90 17.32 5.88 -0.40
C GLY A 90 17.00 4.73 -1.36
N GLY A 91 16.76 3.55 -0.80
CA GLY A 91 16.35 2.35 -1.52
C GLY A 91 14.96 1.89 -1.10
N VAL A 92 14.26 1.19 -1.99
CA VAL A 92 13.03 0.48 -1.63
C VAL A 92 13.01 -0.89 -2.29
N ALA A 93 12.82 -1.93 -1.48
CA ALA A 93 12.54 -3.28 -1.94
C ALA A 93 11.03 -3.45 -2.18
N ALA A 94 10.65 -3.74 -3.43
CA ALA A 94 9.27 -4.11 -3.77
C ALA A 94 9.07 -5.60 -3.51
N MET A 95 8.35 -5.92 -2.44
CA MET A 95 7.99 -7.29 -2.06
C MET A 95 6.58 -7.62 -2.54
N GLU A 96 6.33 -8.89 -2.85
CA GLU A 96 5.01 -9.38 -3.26
C GLU A 96 3.98 -9.28 -2.12
N LYS A 97 4.41 -9.59 -0.90
CA LYS A 97 3.58 -9.54 0.30
C LYS A 97 4.37 -9.17 1.56
N GLU A 98 3.64 -8.80 2.61
CA GLU A 98 4.20 -8.74 3.97
C GLU A 98 4.31 -10.14 4.59
N SER A 99 5.14 -10.27 5.64
CA SER A 99 5.30 -11.51 6.41
C SER A 99 3.99 -11.97 7.09
N ASP A 100 3.79 -13.29 7.15
CA ASP A 100 2.52 -13.89 7.60
C ASP A 100 2.36 -13.89 9.12
N ASN A 101 3.47 -13.85 9.87
CA ASN A 101 3.47 -13.83 11.32
C ASN A 101 4.41 -12.75 11.91
N PRO A 102 4.18 -12.31 13.17
CA PRO A 102 4.94 -11.21 13.74
C PRO A 102 6.43 -11.51 13.94
N THR A 103 6.80 -12.78 14.12
CA THR A 103 8.23 -13.13 14.33
C THR A 103 9.01 -13.00 13.03
N GLU A 104 8.42 -13.43 11.93
CA GLU A 104 8.97 -13.24 10.58
C GLU A 104 9.09 -11.76 10.22
N ALA A 105 8.04 -10.97 10.47
CA ALA A 105 8.04 -9.52 10.25
C ALA A 105 9.15 -8.81 11.05
N PHE A 106 9.38 -9.23 12.30
CA PHE A 106 10.44 -8.71 13.15
C PHE A 106 11.83 -8.96 12.55
N TRP A 107 12.09 -10.18 12.05
CA TRP A 107 13.37 -10.53 11.46
C TRP A 107 13.62 -9.83 10.14
N VAL A 108 12.61 -9.71 9.27
CA VAL A 108 12.73 -8.93 8.04
C VAL A 108 13.08 -7.48 8.39
N ALA A 109 12.31 -6.84 9.28
CA ALA A 109 12.55 -5.45 9.67
C ALA A 109 13.92 -5.21 10.33
N SER A 110 14.43 -6.18 11.10
CA SER A 110 15.73 -6.04 11.77
C SER A 110 16.92 -6.27 10.84
N ALA A 111 16.72 -6.93 9.69
CA ALA A 111 17.81 -7.41 8.84
C ALA A 111 18.65 -6.28 8.23
N GLY A 112 18.03 -5.26 7.64
CA GLY A 112 18.75 -4.11 7.09
C GLY A 112 19.59 -3.37 8.13
N PRO A 113 19.02 -2.96 9.28
CA PRO A 113 19.80 -2.34 10.34
C PRO A 113 20.96 -3.20 10.85
N LEU A 114 20.77 -4.52 10.97
CA LEU A 114 21.85 -5.44 11.36
C LEU A 114 22.97 -5.50 10.31
N VAL A 115 22.64 -5.47 9.01
CA VAL A 115 23.65 -5.37 7.94
C VAL A 115 24.42 -4.06 8.05
N SER A 116 23.76 -2.92 8.21
CA SER A 116 24.42 -1.62 8.35
C SER A 116 25.31 -1.56 9.60
N LEU A 117 24.83 -2.02 10.75
CA LEU A 117 25.65 -2.06 11.96
C LEU A 117 26.84 -3.02 11.83
N GLY A 118 26.66 -4.18 11.18
CA GLY A 118 27.74 -5.11 10.86
C GLY A 118 28.80 -4.49 9.96
N LEU A 119 28.38 -3.79 8.89
CA LEU A 119 29.28 -3.06 7.99
C LEU A 119 30.03 -1.95 8.72
N SER A 120 29.34 -1.20 9.59
CA SER A 120 29.98 -0.18 10.43
C SER A 120 31.10 -0.79 11.29
N ILE A 121 30.83 -1.88 12.01
CA ILE A 121 31.83 -2.54 12.87
C ILE A 121 33.02 -3.04 12.04
N LEU A 122 32.74 -3.67 10.89
CA LEU A 122 33.75 -4.17 9.97
C LEU A 122 34.66 -3.02 9.49
N LEU A 123 34.08 -1.94 8.98
CA LEU A 123 34.81 -0.83 8.38
C LEU A 123 35.58 -0.02 9.42
N PHE A 124 35.05 0.16 10.64
CA PHE A 124 35.84 0.75 11.73
C PHE A 124 37.06 -0.11 12.08
N THR A 125 36.91 -1.43 12.09
CA THR A 125 38.02 -2.35 12.34
C THR A 125 39.08 -2.25 11.24
N VAL A 126 38.66 -2.20 9.97
CA VAL A 126 39.56 -2.00 8.82
C VAL A 126 40.27 -0.64 8.90
N SER A 127 39.54 0.43 9.20
CA SER A 127 40.11 1.78 9.35
C SER A 127 41.16 1.85 10.47
N TYR A 128 40.91 1.16 11.59
CA TYR A 128 41.88 1.03 12.69
C TYR A 128 43.16 0.33 12.23
N SER A 129 43.05 -0.79 11.52
CA SER A 129 44.20 -1.51 10.96
C SER A 129 44.98 -0.67 9.95
N LEU A 130 44.31 0.05 9.06
CA LEU A 130 44.93 0.94 8.09
C LEU A 130 45.72 2.07 8.77
N ARG A 131 45.17 2.65 9.84
CA ARG A 131 45.85 3.68 10.64
C ARG A 131 47.10 3.15 11.33
N SER A 132 47.05 1.92 11.80
CA SER A 132 48.21 1.25 12.43
C SER A 132 49.34 0.95 11.45
N SER A 133 49.08 0.94 10.14
CA SER A 133 50.11 0.72 9.10
C SER A 133 51.04 1.92 8.90
N ASN A 134 50.80 3.08 9.56
CA ASN A 134 51.60 4.31 9.47
C ASN A 134 51.84 4.84 8.04
N ASN A 135 50.96 4.54 7.09
CA ASN A 135 51.00 5.14 5.76
C ASN A 135 50.57 6.61 5.85
N SER A 136 51.54 7.51 5.84
CA SER A 136 51.34 8.96 5.95
C SER A 136 51.21 9.67 4.59
N ASP A 137 51.24 8.91 3.50
CA ASP A 137 51.05 9.42 2.16
C ASP A 137 49.59 9.86 1.92
N THR A 138 49.40 10.73 0.93
CA THR A 138 48.08 11.30 0.60
C THR A 138 47.03 10.22 0.37
N ILE A 139 47.39 9.12 -0.30
CA ILE A 139 46.49 8.00 -0.60
C ILE A 139 46.13 7.24 0.68
N GLY A 140 47.10 6.94 1.55
CA GLY A 140 46.84 6.29 2.84
C GLY A 140 45.86 7.08 3.71
N ARG A 141 46.07 8.40 3.84
CA ARG A 141 45.14 9.28 4.59
C ARG A 141 43.73 9.28 4.00
N LEU A 142 43.64 9.36 2.66
CA LEU A 142 42.35 9.36 1.97
C LEU A 142 41.61 8.04 2.17
N LEU A 143 42.29 6.89 2.07
CA LEU A 143 41.69 5.58 2.32
C LEU A 143 41.19 5.41 3.75
N VAL A 144 41.97 5.87 4.75
CA VAL A 144 41.55 5.86 6.16
C VAL A 144 40.29 6.70 6.35
N TYR A 145 40.28 7.92 5.80
CA TYR A 145 39.12 8.81 5.86
C TYR A 145 37.89 8.19 5.19
N MET A 146 38.03 7.69 3.96
CA MET A 146 36.90 7.11 3.22
C MET A 146 36.30 5.88 3.91
N THR A 147 37.16 5.03 4.47
CA THR A 147 36.73 3.83 5.21
C THR A 147 36.02 4.23 6.51
N GLU A 148 36.56 5.21 7.23
CA GLU A 148 35.96 5.71 8.47
C GLU A 148 34.63 6.42 8.23
N ASP A 149 34.54 7.24 7.19
CA ASP A 149 33.32 7.94 6.81
C ASP A 149 32.22 6.95 6.40
N THR A 150 32.56 5.95 5.57
CA THR A 150 31.63 4.88 5.20
C THR A 150 31.17 4.07 6.43
N ALA A 151 32.04 3.86 7.41
CA ALA A 151 31.67 3.23 8.68
C ALA A 151 30.67 4.09 9.47
N ARG A 152 30.92 5.40 9.60
CA ARG A 152 30.02 6.36 10.27
C ARG A 152 28.66 6.43 9.59
N ILE A 153 28.63 6.49 8.27
CA ILE A 153 27.40 6.46 7.47
C ILE A 153 26.58 5.21 7.78
N ASN A 154 27.20 4.03 7.78
CA ASN A 154 26.52 2.77 8.09
C ASN A 154 26.02 2.72 9.55
N LEU A 155 26.77 3.29 10.49
CA LEU A 155 26.34 3.42 11.88
C LEU A 155 25.09 4.30 11.98
N VAL A 156 25.11 5.47 11.35
CA VAL A 156 23.99 6.40 11.32
C VAL A 156 22.79 5.77 10.63
N LEU A 157 22.97 5.13 9.48
CA LEU A 157 21.92 4.43 8.73
C LEU A 157 21.25 3.36 9.60
N GLY A 158 22.05 2.51 10.26
CA GLY A 158 21.52 1.46 11.14
C GLY A 158 20.79 1.99 12.37
N ILE A 159 21.36 2.96 13.08
CA ILE A 159 20.74 3.54 14.29
C ILE A 159 19.49 4.35 13.93
N PHE A 160 19.57 5.17 12.89
CA PHE A 160 18.44 5.98 12.45
C PHE A 160 17.27 5.11 12.01
N ASN A 161 17.54 4.03 11.25
CA ASN A 161 16.47 3.10 10.89
C ASN A 161 15.93 2.29 12.07
N LEU A 162 16.65 2.15 13.19
CA LEU A 162 16.12 1.51 14.41
C LEU A 162 15.23 2.41 15.27
N ILE A 163 15.04 3.68 14.90
CA ILE A 163 14.13 4.58 15.62
C ILE A 163 12.71 3.98 15.58
N PRO A 164 12.02 3.84 16.73
CA PRO A 164 10.78 3.08 16.83
C PRO A 164 9.57 3.88 16.32
N GLY A 165 9.49 4.17 15.03
CA GLY A 165 8.38 4.90 14.43
C GLY A 165 8.30 4.68 12.92
N LEU A 166 7.09 4.45 12.39
CA LEU A 166 6.89 4.33 10.94
C LEU A 166 7.26 5.65 10.25
N PRO A 167 7.88 5.63 9.06
CA PRO A 167 8.06 4.47 8.16
C PRO A 167 9.38 3.70 8.37
N LEU A 168 10.17 4.03 9.40
CA LEU A 168 11.49 3.44 9.63
C LEU A 168 11.39 1.97 10.07
N ASP A 169 12.48 1.21 9.91
CA ASP A 169 12.52 -0.22 10.24
C ASP A 169 12.23 -0.49 11.72
N GLY A 170 12.66 0.37 12.62
CA GLY A 170 12.37 0.32 14.04
C GLY A 170 10.88 0.47 14.32
N GLY A 171 10.16 1.21 13.48
CA GLY A 171 8.70 1.24 13.45
C GLY A 171 8.10 -0.10 13.04
N GLN A 172 8.67 -0.76 12.02
CA GLN A 172 8.25 -2.10 11.60
C GLN A 172 8.57 -3.17 12.67
N VAL A 173 9.69 -3.04 13.37
CA VAL A 173 10.06 -3.84 14.55
C VAL A 173 9.04 -3.63 15.67
N LEU A 174 8.70 -2.37 16.00
CA LEU A 174 7.68 -2.05 17.00
C LEU A 174 6.31 -2.62 16.61
N LYS A 175 5.91 -2.48 15.34
CA LYS A 175 4.69 -3.08 14.77
C LYS A 175 4.66 -4.58 15.04
N ALA A 176 5.73 -5.30 14.72
CA ALA A 176 5.85 -6.73 14.91
C ALA A 176 5.78 -7.16 16.38
N ILE A 177 6.43 -6.42 17.29
CA ILE A 177 6.39 -6.67 18.73
C ILE A 177 4.97 -6.49 19.27
N VAL A 178 4.32 -5.37 18.97
CA VAL A 178 2.95 -5.10 19.43
C VAL A 178 1.97 -6.11 18.86
N TRP A 179 2.12 -6.46 17.57
CA TRP A 179 1.32 -7.51 16.95
C TRP A 179 1.47 -8.85 17.68
N LYS A 180 2.69 -9.25 18.05
CA LYS A 180 2.91 -10.48 18.83
C LYS A 180 2.24 -10.44 20.21
N ILE A 181 2.27 -9.30 20.89
CA ILE A 181 1.71 -9.14 22.24
C ILE A 181 0.17 -9.09 22.21
N LYS A 182 -0.41 -8.38 21.24
CA LYS A 182 -1.86 -8.15 21.16
C LYS A 182 -2.62 -9.17 20.32
N GLY A 183 -1.91 -9.92 19.48
CA GLY A 183 -2.53 -10.87 18.54
C GLY A 183 -3.19 -10.23 17.32
N ASP A 184 -3.14 -8.91 17.20
CA ASP A 184 -3.75 -8.14 16.11
C ASP A 184 -2.72 -7.26 15.38
N ARG A 185 -2.65 -7.43 14.06
CA ARG A 185 -1.71 -6.71 13.17
C ARG A 185 -2.10 -5.23 13.06
N PHE A 186 -3.39 -4.94 12.98
CA PHE A 186 -3.89 -3.57 12.82
C PHE A 186 -3.54 -2.73 14.04
N THR A 187 -3.73 -3.29 15.24
CA THR A 187 -3.23 -2.69 16.50
C THR A 187 -1.73 -2.43 16.46
N GLY A 188 -0.92 -3.37 15.95
CA GLY A 188 0.53 -3.20 15.80
C GLY A 188 0.90 -1.97 14.96
N VAL A 189 0.24 -1.80 13.81
CA VAL A 189 0.46 -0.64 12.94
C VAL A 189 0.05 0.65 13.63
N ARG A 190 -1.12 0.68 14.29
CA ARG A 190 -1.62 1.89 14.99
C ARG A 190 -0.62 2.39 16.03
N TRP A 191 -0.04 1.50 16.83
CA TRP A 191 0.98 1.87 17.82
C TRP A 191 2.28 2.34 17.18
N ALA A 192 2.75 1.65 16.14
CA ALA A 192 3.98 2.04 15.43
C ALA A 192 3.83 3.38 14.69
N ALA A 193 2.66 3.65 14.12
CA ALA A 193 2.30 4.92 13.51
C ALA A 193 2.22 6.04 14.57
N ALA A 194 1.54 5.80 15.69
CA ALA A 194 1.45 6.78 16.78
C ALA A 194 2.84 7.16 17.33
N SER A 195 3.73 6.18 17.48
CA SER A 195 5.12 6.43 17.87
C SER A 195 5.88 7.26 16.83
N GLY A 196 5.71 6.95 15.53
CA GLY A 196 6.27 7.75 14.44
C GLY A 196 5.74 9.19 14.41
N GLN A 197 4.46 9.41 14.68
CA GLN A 197 3.87 10.74 14.78
C GLN A 197 4.46 11.54 15.95
N LEU A 198 4.62 10.90 17.11
CA LEU A 198 5.23 11.51 18.29
C LEU A 198 6.69 11.91 18.02
N ILE A 199 7.49 10.99 17.47
CA ILE A 199 8.88 11.25 17.08
C ILE A 199 8.96 12.37 16.03
N GLY A 200 8.07 12.36 15.03
CA GLY A 200 7.99 13.40 14.02
C GLY A 200 7.71 14.79 14.61
N TRP A 201 6.75 14.89 15.54
CA TRP A 201 6.47 16.14 16.26
C TRP A 201 7.62 16.60 17.14
N LEU A 202 8.30 15.68 17.84
CA LEU A 202 9.49 15.99 18.62
C LEU A 202 10.60 16.51 17.72
N GLY A 203 10.84 15.89 16.56
CA GLY A 203 11.81 16.33 15.57
C GLY A 203 11.51 17.74 15.06
N ILE A 204 10.26 18.02 14.67
CA ILE A 204 9.83 19.36 14.25
C ILE A 204 10.07 20.38 15.37
N SER A 205 9.61 20.08 16.58
CA SER A 205 9.73 21.00 17.71
C SER A 205 11.19 21.28 18.06
N PHE A 206 12.04 20.25 18.04
CA PHE A 206 13.46 20.35 18.32
C PHE A 206 14.20 21.13 17.23
N GLY A 207 13.90 20.88 15.96
CA GLY A 207 14.48 21.61 14.83
C GLY A 207 14.12 23.11 14.86
N LEU A 208 12.85 23.44 15.18
CA LEU A 208 12.42 24.82 15.37
C LEU A 208 13.11 25.48 16.58
N LEU A 209 13.30 24.74 17.68
CA LEU A 209 14.02 25.23 18.85
C LEU A 209 15.48 25.56 18.52
N ILE A 210 16.17 24.73 17.74
CA ILE A 210 17.54 25.00 17.28
C ILE A 210 17.60 26.29 16.47
N ILE A 211 16.68 26.48 15.51
CA ILE A 211 16.62 27.70 14.70
C ILE A 211 16.42 28.91 15.60
N LEU A 212 15.51 28.82 16.57
CA LEU A 212 15.19 29.92 17.49
C LEU A 212 16.38 30.28 18.41
N LEU A 213 17.08 29.30 18.96
CA LEU A 213 18.15 29.51 19.94
C LEU A 213 19.49 29.87 19.30
N THR A 214 19.79 29.31 18.13
CA THR A 214 21.11 29.46 17.49
C THR A 214 21.10 30.37 16.27
N GLY A 215 19.93 30.68 15.71
CA GLY A 215 19.80 31.32 14.40
C GLY A 215 20.26 30.43 13.23
N SER A 216 20.70 29.19 13.49
CA SER A 216 21.20 28.28 12.47
C SER A 216 20.08 27.66 11.67
N LEU A 217 20.17 27.75 10.34
CA LEU A 217 19.25 27.08 9.42
C LEU A 217 19.44 25.55 9.38
N SER A 218 20.46 25.00 10.06
CA SER A 218 20.66 23.55 10.18
C SER A 218 19.45 22.84 10.81
N GLY A 219 18.70 23.52 11.69
CA GLY A 219 17.48 22.98 12.27
C GLY A 219 16.36 22.73 11.26
N LEU A 220 16.38 23.40 10.09
CA LEU A 220 15.40 23.16 9.02
C LEU A 220 15.44 21.71 8.54
N TRP A 221 16.63 21.12 8.45
CA TRP A 221 16.78 19.73 8.03
C TRP A 221 16.06 18.76 8.99
N ILE A 222 16.19 18.99 10.30
CA ILE A 222 15.51 18.20 11.33
C ILE A 222 13.99 18.41 11.24
N VAL A 223 13.53 19.64 10.98
CA VAL A 223 12.11 19.92 10.73
C VAL A 223 11.58 19.14 9.52
N PHE A 224 12.33 19.12 8.41
CA PHE A 224 11.95 18.37 7.21
C PHE A 224 11.88 16.87 7.48
N ILE A 225 12.86 16.29 8.17
CA ILE A 225 12.84 14.88 8.56
C ILE A 225 11.65 14.58 9.48
N GLY A 226 11.43 15.39 10.52
CA GLY A 226 10.31 15.21 11.45
C GLY A 226 8.95 15.29 10.76
N TRP A 227 8.79 16.25 9.84
CA TRP A 227 7.60 16.36 9.00
C TRP A 227 7.41 15.14 8.09
N PHE A 228 8.48 14.66 7.45
CA PHE A 228 8.44 13.49 6.59
C PHE A 228 8.02 12.23 7.37
N VAL A 229 8.61 11.99 8.55
CA VAL A 229 8.26 10.86 9.41
C VAL A 229 6.80 10.95 9.85
N ARG A 230 6.36 12.12 10.34
CA ARG A 230 4.96 12.35 10.76
C ARG A 230 3.98 12.08 9.62
N ARG A 231 4.25 12.61 8.42
CA ARG A 231 3.38 12.45 7.25
C ARG A 231 3.28 11.00 6.81
N ASN A 232 4.41 10.28 6.78
CA ASN A 232 4.41 8.88 6.41
C ASN A 232 3.71 8.02 7.47
N ALA A 233 3.93 8.27 8.76
CA ALA A 233 3.22 7.57 9.82
C ALA A 233 1.69 7.73 9.71
N GLU A 234 1.21 8.93 9.40
CA GLU A 234 -0.21 9.19 9.12
C GLU A 234 -0.71 8.42 7.89
N ASN A 235 0.04 8.42 6.80
CA ASN A 235 -0.32 7.66 5.60
C ASN A 235 -0.42 6.15 5.88
N TYR A 236 0.54 5.59 6.62
CA TYR A 236 0.52 4.17 7.03
C TYR A 236 -0.73 3.84 7.85
N LYS A 237 -1.11 4.72 8.77
CA LYS A 237 -2.33 4.56 9.57
C LYS A 237 -3.58 4.58 8.68
N ASN A 238 -3.73 5.58 7.82
CA ASN A 238 -4.91 5.74 6.96
C ASN A 238 -5.10 4.57 5.98
N ILE A 239 -4.01 4.10 5.35
CA ILE A 239 -4.05 2.92 4.47
C ILE A 239 -4.47 1.68 5.27
N THR A 240 -3.93 1.52 6.47
CA THR A 240 -4.21 0.36 7.32
C THR A 240 -5.66 0.35 7.82
N GLU A 241 -6.19 1.51 8.22
CA GLU A 241 -7.59 1.66 8.60
C GLU A 241 -8.51 1.31 7.43
N LEU A 242 -8.20 1.77 6.21
CA LEU A 242 -8.96 1.39 5.02
C LEU A 242 -8.92 -0.12 4.78
N GLN A 243 -7.75 -0.75 4.88
CA GLN A 243 -7.61 -2.21 4.74
C GLN A 243 -8.44 -2.98 5.77
N GLU A 244 -8.44 -2.52 7.03
CA GLU A 244 -9.23 -3.11 8.11
C GLU A 244 -10.72 -2.98 7.86
N SER A 245 -11.20 -1.81 7.41
CA SER A 245 -12.60 -1.58 7.06
C SER A 245 -13.04 -2.47 5.89
N LEU A 246 -12.20 -2.63 4.86
CA LEU A 246 -12.51 -3.53 3.75
C LEU A 246 -12.64 -5.00 4.19
N LEU A 247 -11.87 -5.42 5.19
CA LEU A 247 -11.89 -6.80 5.69
C LEU A 247 -12.99 -7.07 6.73
N SER A 248 -13.41 -6.04 7.47
CA SER A 248 -14.38 -6.18 8.57
C SER A 248 -15.81 -5.90 8.15
N ILE A 249 -16.04 -4.95 7.25
CA ILE A 249 -17.38 -4.60 6.76
C ILE A 249 -17.90 -5.72 5.85
N THR A 250 -19.11 -6.17 6.13
CA THR A 250 -19.78 -7.23 5.36
C THR A 250 -20.80 -6.68 4.37
N ALA A 251 -21.13 -7.49 3.36
CA ALA A 251 -22.19 -7.21 2.38
C ALA A 251 -23.53 -6.81 3.06
N SER A 252 -23.87 -7.46 4.17
CA SER A 252 -25.12 -7.19 4.90
C SER A 252 -25.21 -5.79 5.52
N GLU A 253 -24.08 -5.16 5.82
CA GLU A 253 -24.00 -3.83 6.43
C GLU A 253 -24.18 -2.70 5.41
N ILE A 254 -23.86 -2.98 4.14
CA ILE A 254 -23.82 -1.96 3.08
C ILE A 254 -24.90 -2.14 2.02
N MET A 255 -25.54 -3.31 1.94
CA MET A 255 -26.53 -3.59 0.91
C MET A 255 -27.73 -2.64 1.00
N GLU A 256 -28.15 -2.14 -0.15
CA GLU A 256 -29.40 -1.43 -0.28
C GLU A 256 -30.56 -2.42 -0.46
N ARG A 257 -31.70 -2.06 0.10
CA ARG A 257 -32.96 -2.83 0.00
C ARG A 257 -33.95 -2.19 -0.96
N GLU A 258 -33.48 -1.24 -1.76
CA GLU A 258 -34.26 -0.55 -2.77
C GLU A 258 -34.31 -1.40 -4.04
N PHE A 259 -35.11 -2.46 -3.98
CA PHE A 259 -35.45 -3.29 -5.13
C PHE A 259 -36.93 -3.66 -5.07
N ARG A 260 -37.51 -3.96 -6.23
CA ARG A 260 -38.91 -4.38 -6.35
C ARG A 260 -39.00 -5.86 -6.63
N VAL A 261 -39.94 -6.51 -5.98
CA VAL A 261 -40.27 -7.91 -6.25
C VAL A 261 -41.57 -7.97 -7.03
N VAL A 262 -41.53 -8.58 -8.21
CA VAL A 262 -42.66 -8.68 -9.15
C VAL A 262 -43.07 -10.14 -9.35
N ASN A 263 -44.33 -10.36 -9.71
CA ASN A 263 -44.83 -11.71 -9.97
C ASN A 263 -44.45 -12.15 -11.39
N THR A 264 -43.85 -13.33 -11.50
CA THR A 264 -43.47 -13.93 -12.80
C THR A 264 -44.61 -14.13 -13.81
N HIS A 265 -45.86 -14.21 -13.37
CA HIS A 265 -47.02 -14.40 -14.24
C HIS A 265 -47.51 -13.10 -14.91
N LEU A 266 -46.93 -11.94 -14.55
CA LEU A 266 -47.22 -10.69 -15.25
C LEU A 266 -46.67 -10.78 -16.68
N ASN A 267 -47.45 -10.29 -17.64
CA ASN A 267 -46.95 -10.09 -18.99
C ASN A 267 -46.11 -8.80 -19.08
N LEU A 268 -45.33 -8.68 -20.15
CA LEU A 268 -44.42 -7.55 -20.33
C LEU A 268 -45.16 -6.20 -20.41
N LEU A 269 -46.36 -6.18 -21.00
CA LEU A 269 -47.19 -4.97 -21.09
C LEU A 269 -47.63 -4.48 -19.71
N GLN A 270 -48.14 -5.38 -18.86
CA GLN A 270 -48.54 -5.06 -17.49
C GLN A 270 -47.34 -4.64 -16.64
N PHE A 271 -46.21 -5.32 -16.80
CA PHE A 271 -44.97 -4.94 -16.11
C PHE A 271 -44.55 -3.51 -16.49
N ALA A 272 -44.54 -3.18 -17.78
CA ALA A 272 -44.16 -1.85 -18.25
C ALA A 272 -45.13 -0.76 -17.77
N GLN A 273 -46.43 -1.01 -17.81
CA GLN A 273 -47.44 -0.04 -17.35
C GLN A 273 -47.39 0.20 -15.84
N ASN A 274 -47.27 -0.86 -15.05
CA ASN A 274 -47.37 -0.78 -13.60
C ASN A 274 -46.07 -0.33 -12.94
N TYR A 275 -44.91 -0.65 -13.52
CA TYR A 275 -43.61 -0.41 -12.89
C TYR A 275 -42.75 0.58 -13.69
N LEU A 276 -42.52 0.34 -14.99
CA LEU A 276 -41.60 1.16 -15.77
C LEU A 276 -42.12 2.58 -16.07
N LEU A 277 -43.42 2.74 -16.30
CA LEU A 277 -44.03 4.04 -16.60
C LEU A 277 -44.39 4.86 -15.35
N SER A 278 -44.51 4.21 -14.19
CA SER A 278 -44.97 4.84 -12.95
C SER A 278 -43.81 5.32 -12.06
N GLU A 279 -42.65 4.67 -12.12
CA GLU A 279 -41.46 5.04 -11.33
C GLU A 279 -40.41 5.69 -12.23
N LEU A 280 -40.31 7.03 -12.21
CA LEU A 280 -39.23 7.82 -12.84
C LEU A 280 -37.88 7.69 -12.10
N HIS A 281 -37.71 6.67 -11.26
CA HIS A 281 -36.45 6.44 -10.56
C HIS A 281 -35.49 5.74 -11.52
N ASP A 282 -34.43 6.46 -11.88
CA ASP A 282 -33.32 5.95 -12.67
C ASP A 282 -32.77 4.69 -11.97
N HIS A 283 -32.83 3.55 -12.66
CA HIS A 283 -32.16 2.28 -12.30
C HIS A 283 -32.75 1.43 -11.15
N MET A 284 -34.07 1.41 -10.95
CA MET A 284 -34.71 0.45 -10.02
C MET A 284 -34.44 -1.00 -10.44
N VAL A 285 -34.03 -1.85 -9.48
CA VAL A 285 -33.76 -3.27 -9.72
C VAL A 285 -35.02 -4.11 -9.47
N TYR A 286 -35.35 -5.00 -10.41
CA TYR A 286 -36.56 -5.84 -10.35
C TYR A 286 -36.21 -7.32 -10.22
N PHE A 287 -36.68 -7.97 -9.16
CA PHE A 287 -36.58 -9.41 -8.97
C PHE A 287 -37.93 -10.09 -9.22
N ALA A 288 -37.93 -11.20 -9.94
CA ALA A 288 -39.13 -11.98 -10.18
C ALA A 288 -39.33 -13.04 -9.09
N SER A 289 -40.56 -13.20 -8.64
CA SER A 289 -40.97 -14.23 -7.68
C SER A 289 -42.16 -15.03 -8.20
N SER A 290 -42.20 -16.30 -7.78
CA SER A 290 -43.33 -17.20 -8.01
C SER A 290 -43.48 -18.12 -6.82
N GLU A 291 -44.71 -18.24 -6.30
CA GLU A 291 -45.04 -19.08 -5.14
C GLU A 291 -44.19 -18.75 -3.90
N GLY A 292 -43.95 -17.45 -3.65
CA GLY A 292 -43.16 -16.99 -2.51
C GLY A 292 -41.65 -17.26 -2.61
N ARG A 293 -41.17 -17.77 -3.75
CA ARG A 293 -39.74 -17.99 -4.01
C ARG A 293 -39.23 -17.04 -5.07
N TYR A 294 -38.06 -16.46 -4.83
CA TYR A 294 -37.32 -15.73 -5.84
C TYR A 294 -36.93 -16.66 -6.99
N ARG A 295 -37.08 -16.19 -8.22
CA ARG A 295 -36.74 -16.93 -9.44
C ARG A 295 -35.52 -16.33 -10.14
N GLY A 296 -35.36 -15.01 -10.07
CA GLY A 296 -34.24 -14.35 -10.72
C GLY A 296 -34.43 -12.85 -10.90
N LEU A 297 -33.53 -12.27 -11.68
CA LEU A 297 -33.48 -10.85 -11.99
C LEU A 297 -34.21 -10.56 -13.31
N ILE A 298 -34.95 -9.45 -13.37
CA ILE A 298 -35.48 -8.89 -14.61
C ILE A 298 -34.57 -7.75 -15.05
N VAL A 299 -33.95 -7.92 -16.22
CA VAL A 299 -33.08 -6.90 -16.84
C VAL A 299 -33.91 -6.15 -17.87
N VAL A 300 -34.09 -4.84 -17.66
CA VAL A 300 -35.01 -4.02 -18.48
C VAL A 300 -34.49 -3.89 -19.91
N GLU A 301 -33.18 -3.88 -20.10
CA GLU A 301 -32.52 -3.83 -21.40
C GLU A 301 -32.85 -5.05 -22.26
N ASP A 302 -33.01 -6.23 -21.65
CA ASP A 302 -33.34 -7.46 -22.38
C ASP A 302 -34.75 -7.38 -23.00
N LEU A 303 -35.66 -6.59 -22.38
CA LEU A 303 -37.03 -6.40 -22.87
C LEU A 303 -37.08 -5.61 -24.18
N GLN A 304 -36.07 -4.79 -24.47
CA GLN A 304 -36.00 -3.99 -25.71
C GLN A 304 -35.82 -4.85 -26.96
N ASN A 305 -35.32 -6.08 -26.79
CA ASN A 305 -35.11 -7.03 -27.89
C ASN A 305 -36.39 -7.80 -28.27
N ILE A 306 -37.48 -7.65 -27.51
CA ILE A 306 -38.73 -8.38 -27.70
C ILE A 306 -39.72 -7.52 -28.49
N GLU A 307 -40.27 -8.07 -29.57
CA GLU A 307 -41.25 -7.37 -30.41
C GLU A 307 -42.49 -6.95 -29.61
N ARG A 308 -42.95 -5.70 -29.78
CA ARG A 308 -44.11 -5.15 -29.05
C ARG A 308 -45.40 -5.96 -29.20
N SER A 309 -45.56 -6.66 -30.33
CA SER A 309 -46.69 -7.55 -30.60
C SER A 309 -46.77 -8.75 -29.65
N GLN A 310 -45.65 -9.11 -29.01
CA GLN A 310 -45.55 -10.26 -28.10
C GLN A 310 -45.70 -9.87 -26.62
N TRP A 311 -45.79 -8.57 -26.31
CA TRP A 311 -45.76 -8.10 -24.92
C TRP A 311 -47.01 -8.44 -24.10
N ASP A 312 -48.10 -8.80 -24.76
CA ASP A 312 -49.34 -9.26 -24.14
C ASP A 312 -49.31 -10.75 -23.79
N THR A 313 -48.48 -11.53 -24.47
CA THR A 313 -48.39 -13.00 -24.39
C THR A 313 -47.15 -13.50 -23.65
N VAL A 314 -46.00 -12.86 -23.84
CA VAL A 314 -44.75 -13.21 -23.14
C VAL A 314 -44.83 -12.76 -21.68
N THR A 315 -44.44 -13.65 -20.78
CA THR A 315 -44.47 -13.43 -19.34
C THR A 315 -43.08 -13.12 -18.78
N LEU A 316 -43.03 -12.54 -17.57
CA LEU A 316 -41.77 -12.34 -16.86
C LEU A 316 -41.05 -13.67 -16.56
N TRP A 317 -41.77 -14.80 -16.52
CA TRP A 317 -41.17 -16.13 -16.41
C TRP A 317 -40.27 -16.48 -17.60
N ASP A 318 -40.60 -16.00 -18.81
CA ASP A 318 -39.87 -16.33 -20.03
C ASP A 318 -38.57 -15.54 -20.19
N VAL A 319 -38.46 -14.40 -19.50
CA VAL A 319 -37.34 -13.44 -19.62
C VAL A 319 -36.49 -13.34 -18.36
N VAL A 320 -36.89 -13.99 -17.27
CA VAL A 320 -36.15 -13.91 -15.99
C VAL A 320 -34.76 -14.52 -16.13
N ARG A 321 -33.73 -13.79 -15.71
CA ARG A 321 -32.38 -14.34 -15.56
C ARG A 321 -32.31 -15.15 -14.27
N PRO A 322 -32.13 -16.48 -14.32
CA PRO A 322 -32.20 -17.33 -13.14
C PRO A 322 -31.22 -16.92 -12.04
N LEU A 323 -31.64 -17.05 -10.77
CA LEU A 323 -30.83 -16.72 -9.59
C LEU A 323 -29.42 -17.35 -9.54
N ASN A 324 -29.25 -18.52 -10.12
CA ASN A 324 -27.95 -19.21 -10.19
C ASN A 324 -27.02 -18.68 -11.29
N THR A 325 -27.55 -17.86 -12.21
CA THR A 325 -26.78 -17.24 -13.30
C THR A 325 -26.39 -15.81 -13.00
N ILE A 326 -27.07 -15.15 -12.05
CA ILE A 326 -26.77 -13.76 -11.70
C ILE A 326 -25.59 -13.66 -10.73
N PRO A 327 -24.72 -12.65 -10.88
CA PRO A 327 -23.66 -12.37 -9.92
C PRO A 327 -24.21 -12.16 -8.51
N SER A 328 -23.73 -12.96 -7.56
CA SER A 328 -24.19 -12.90 -6.18
C SER A 328 -23.12 -13.22 -5.14
N VAL A 329 -23.38 -12.74 -3.91
CA VAL A 329 -22.59 -12.95 -2.69
C VAL A 329 -23.51 -13.27 -1.52
N GLY A 330 -22.97 -13.93 -0.50
CA GLY A 330 -23.71 -14.12 0.75
C GLY A 330 -23.64 -12.87 1.64
N GLU A 331 -24.61 -12.72 2.55
CA GLU A 331 -24.69 -11.60 3.51
C GLU A 331 -23.40 -11.34 4.32
N LYS A 332 -22.66 -12.39 4.68
CA LYS A 332 -21.43 -12.30 5.49
C LYS A 332 -20.15 -12.13 4.67
N THR A 333 -20.27 -11.91 3.36
CA THR A 333 -19.11 -11.77 2.48
C THR A 333 -18.39 -10.44 2.79
N PRO A 334 -17.07 -10.43 3.05
CA PRO A 334 -16.31 -9.21 3.28
C PRO A 334 -16.29 -8.29 2.06
N LEU A 335 -16.15 -6.99 2.31
CA LEU A 335 -16.15 -5.96 1.27
C LEU A 335 -15.03 -6.15 0.24
N VAL A 336 -13.85 -6.64 0.65
CA VAL A 336 -12.76 -7.01 -0.28
C VAL A 336 -13.26 -7.93 -1.41
N THR A 337 -13.94 -9.02 -1.05
CA THR A 337 -14.45 -10.02 -2.00
C THR A 337 -15.62 -9.47 -2.83
N VAL A 338 -16.42 -8.56 -2.26
CA VAL A 338 -17.49 -7.88 -2.99
C VAL A 338 -16.91 -6.98 -4.08
N ILE A 339 -15.86 -6.22 -3.78
CA ILE A 339 -15.16 -5.36 -4.75
C ILE A 339 -14.56 -6.20 -5.88
N GLU A 340 -13.85 -7.30 -5.55
CA GLU A 340 -13.29 -8.18 -6.59
C GLU A 340 -14.37 -8.72 -7.53
N LYS A 341 -15.48 -9.21 -6.98
CA LYS A 341 -16.59 -9.74 -7.78
C LYS A 341 -17.25 -8.67 -8.63
N LEU A 342 -17.42 -7.45 -8.11
CA LEU A 342 -17.96 -6.34 -8.89
C LEU A 342 -17.04 -5.95 -10.05
N GLU A 343 -15.72 -6.00 -9.85
CA GLU A 343 -14.74 -5.71 -10.90
C GLU A 343 -14.60 -6.82 -11.93
N ALA A 344 -14.94 -8.06 -11.57
CA ALA A 344 -14.95 -9.20 -12.49
C ALA A 344 -16.20 -9.26 -13.40
N ILE A 345 -17.23 -8.48 -13.10
CA ILE A 345 -18.51 -8.50 -13.81
C ILE A 345 -18.75 -7.21 -14.59
N HIS A 346 -19.58 -7.29 -15.63
CA HIS A 346 -19.97 -6.11 -16.43
C HIS A 346 -21.24 -5.45 -15.89
N GLU A 347 -21.98 -6.14 -15.03
CA GLU A 347 -23.17 -5.66 -14.36
C GLU A 347 -22.84 -4.54 -13.35
N ARG A 348 -23.79 -3.62 -13.18
CA ARG A 348 -23.62 -2.44 -12.31
C ARG A 348 -23.71 -2.77 -10.82
N SER A 349 -24.43 -3.83 -10.49
CA SER A 349 -24.72 -4.24 -9.12
C SER A 349 -24.62 -5.74 -8.95
N LEU A 350 -24.45 -6.15 -7.70
CA LEU A 350 -24.30 -7.51 -7.28
C LEU A 350 -25.41 -7.87 -6.29
N SER A 351 -26.01 -9.05 -6.45
CA SER A 351 -27.11 -9.48 -5.60
C SER A 351 -26.59 -10.09 -4.29
N VAL A 352 -27.18 -9.72 -3.16
CA VAL A 352 -26.86 -10.31 -1.85
C VAL A 352 -27.92 -11.34 -1.51
N LEU A 353 -27.48 -12.57 -1.24
CA LEU A 353 -28.34 -13.70 -0.91
C LEU A 353 -28.25 -14.02 0.58
N SER A 354 -29.42 -14.24 1.19
CA SER A 354 -29.55 -14.77 2.54
C SER A 354 -29.14 -16.26 2.58
N PRO A 355 -28.88 -16.82 3.77
CA PRO A 355 -28.61 -18.26 3.93
C PRO A 355 -29.72 -19.17 3.39
N ALA A 356 -30.95 -18.66 3.29
CA ALA A 356 -32.10 -19.37 2.73
C ALA A 356 -32.17 -19.31 1.18
N GLY A 357 -31.22 -18.63 0.52
CA GLY A 357 -31.20 -18.44 -0.93
C GLY A 357 -32.20 -17.38 -1.43
N ALA A 358 -32.74 -16.55 -0.54
CA ALA A 358 -33.58 -15.42 -0.90
C ALA A 358 -32.75 -14.15 -1.10
N VAL A 359 -33.19 -13.26 -1.99
CA VAL A 359 -32.55 -11.96 -2.22
C VAL A 359 -32.75 -11.08 -0.98
N ALA A 360 -31.64 -10.70 -0.35
CA ALA A 360 -31.59 -9.87 0.85
C ALA A 360 -31.33 -8.39 0.53
N GLY A 361 -30.61 -8.11 -0.55
CA GLY A 361 -30.23 -6.77 -0.96
C GLY A 361 -29.45 -6.74 -2.27
N ILE A 362 -29.07 -5.54 -2.67
CA ILE A 362 -28.19 -5.26 -3.82
C ILE A 362 -27.03 -4.40 -3.35
N ILE A 363 -25.88 -4.53 -4.01
CA ILE A 363 -24.71 -3.69 -3.76
C ILE A 363 -24.18 -3.19 -5.09
N ASP A 364 -24.00 -1.88 -5.21
CA ASP A 364 -23.28 -1.24 -6.31
C ASP A 364 -21.96 -0.60 -5.85
N ARG A 365 -21.21 -0.01 -6.78
CA ARG A 365 -19.92 0.65 -6.47
C ARG A 365 -20.09 1.92 -5.62
N GLY A 366 -21.23 2.61 -5.76
CA GLY A 366 -21.56 3.79 -4.97
C GLY A 366 -21.86 3.44 -3.50
N ASP A 367 -22.51 2.32 -3.23
CA ASP A 367 -22.76 1.80 -1.87
C ASP A 367 -21.46 1.55 -1.13
N ILE A 368 -20.49 0.99 -1.83
CA ILE A 368 -19.15 0.71 -1.31
C ILE A 368 -18.44 2.02 -0.96
N VAL A 369 -18.45 2.99 -1.88
CA VAL A 369 -17.84 4.30 -1.64
C VAL A 369 -18.54 5.04 -0.50
N LYS A 370 -19.87 4.98 -0.43
CA LYS A 370 -20.69 5.56 0.64
C LYS A 370 -20.38 4.93 1.99
N ALA A 371 -20.25 3.60 2.06
CA ALA A 371 -19.89 2.89 3.28
C ALA A 371 -18.51 3.30 3.78
N ILE A 372 -17.51 3.32 2.89
CA ILE A 372 -16.14 3.76 3.21
C ILE A 372 -16.14 5.23 3.65
N ALA A 373 -16.86 6.10 2.94
CA ALA A 373 -16.93 7.52 3.29
C ALA A 373 -17.56 7.75 4.66
N THR A 374 -18.65 7.03 4.96
CA THR A 374 -19.33 7.10 6.26
C THR A 374 -18.43 6.58 7.38
N HIS A 375 -17.75 5.45 7.16
CA HIS A 375 -16.88 4.83 8.15
C HIS A 375 -15.64 5.68 8.47
N HIS A 376 -15.03 6.31 7.47
CA HIS A 376 -13.85 7.15 7.62
C HIS A 376 -14.15 8.65 7.72
N GLN A 377 -15.43 9.04 7.84
CA GLN A 377 -15.88 10.43 7.92
C GLN A 377 -15.34 11.30 6.76
N LEU A 378 -15.21 10.71 5.57
CA LEU A 378 -14.75 11.42 4.39
C LEU A 378 -15.90 12.31 3.86
N PRO A 379 -15.64 13.60 3.56
CA PRO A 379 -16.64 14.50 3.06
C PRO A 379 -16.90 14.23 1.56
N ILE A 380 -17.59 13.15 1.25
CA ILE A 380 -18.04 12.83 -0.11
C ILE A 380 -19.49 13.31 -0.27
N PRO A 381 -19.77 14.27 -1.16
CA PRO A 381 -21.14 14.74 -1.40
C PRO A 381 -22.05 13.62 -1.93
N GLU A 382 -23.33 13.63 -1.57
CA GLU A 382 -24.31 12.66 -2.10
C GLU A 382 -24.42 12.70 -3.63
N THR A 383 -24.18 13.87 -4.24
CA THR A 383 -24.14 14.03 -5.70
C THR A 383 -23.02 13.22 -6.35
N GLU A 384 -21.87 13.11 -5.68
CA GLU A 384 -20.74 12.31 -6.15
C GLU A 384 -21.06 10.82 -6.03
N ILE A 385 -21.67 10.40 -4.92
CA ILE A 385 -22.13 9.01 -4.74
C ILE A 385 -23.12 8.64 -5.84
N LYS A 386 -24.09 9.51 -6.12
CA LYS A 386 -25.04 9.31 -7.22
C LYS A 386 -24.33 9.19 -8.57
N ARG A 387 -23.36 10.07 -8.87
CA ARG A 387 -22.56 9.98 -10.11
C ARG A 387 -21.84 8.63 -10.22
N ILE A 388 -21.26 8.13 -9.12
CA ILE A 388 -20.57 6.83 -9.10
C ILE A 388 -21.54 5.68 -9.37
N LYS A 389 -22.76 5.73 -8.81
CA LYS A 389 -23.82 4.76 -9.10
C LYS A 389 -24.20 4.76 -10.58
N ASP A 390 -24.33 5.95 -11.17
CA ASP A 390 -24.71 6.13 -12.58
C ASP A 390 -23.58 5.70 -13.55
N GLU A 391 -22.33 6.08 -13.26
CA GLU A 391 -21.14 5.77 -14.09
C GLU A 391 -20.70 4.31 -13.94
N GLY A 392 -20.99 3.66 -12.81
CA GLY A 392 -20.59 2.29 -12.55
C GLY A 392 -19.07 2.10 -12.44
N THR A 393 -18.34 3.15 -12.03
CA THR A 393 -16.87 3.11 -11.89
C THR A 393 -16.41 3.72 -10.58
N TYR A 394 -15.41 3.11 -9.94
CA TYR A 394 -14.82 3.66 -8.73
C TYR A 394 -14.03 4.96 -9.00
N PRO A 395 -14.02 5.91 -8.05
CA PRO A 395 -13.16 7.08 -8.16
C PRO A 395 -11.67 6.69 -8.20
N SER A 396 -10.95 7.18 -9.21
CA SER A 396 -9.54 6.80 -9.44
C SER A 396 -8.61 7.16 -8.28
N TYR A 397 -8.98 8.14 -7.46
CA TYR A 397 -8.18 8.57 -6.30
C TYR A 397 -8.25 7.60 -5.11
N LEU A 398 -9.27 6.72 -5.04
CA LEU A 398 -9.39 5.75 -3.94
C LEU A 398 -8.65 4.43 -4.21
N GLN A 399 -8.42 4.08 -5.48
CA GLN A 399 -7.74 2.84 -5.90
C GLN A 399 -8.28 1.56 -5.24
N LEU A 400 -9.56 1.53 -4.86
CA LEU A 400 -10.19 0.42 -4.13
C LEU A 400 -9.99 -0.95 -4.79
N PRO A 401 -10.12 -1.10 -6.14
CA PRO A 401 -9.87 -2.38 -6.80
C PRO A 401 -8.45 -2.92 -6.57
N ALA A 402 -7.43 -2.05 -6.62
CA ALA A 402 -6.04 -2.47 -6.46
C ALA A 402 -5.76 -2.91 -5.01
N ILE A 403 -6.31 -2.17 -4.03
CA ILE A 403 -6.18 -2.48 -2.61
C ILE A 403 -6.93 -3.79 -2.29
N ALA A 404 -8.17 -3.93 -2.76
CA ALA A 404 -8.98 -5.12 -2.55
C ALA A 404 -8.30 -6.37 -3.13
N LYS A 405 -7.83 -6.31 -4.37
CA LYS A 405 -7.13 -7.42 -5.02
C LYS A 405 -5.92 -7.89 -4.21
N THR A 406 -5.10 -6.94 -3.77
CA THR A 406 -3.92 -7.23 -2.94
C THR A 406 -4.32 -7.92 -1.62
N LEU A 407 -5.39 -7.47 -0.97
CA LEU A 407 -5.87 -8.06 0.28
C LEU A 407 -6.49 -9.45 0.10
N GLU A 408 -7.22 -9.68 -0.99
CA GLU A 408 -7.85 -10.96 -1.26
C GLU A 408 -6.79 -12.03 -1.57
N ASP A 409 -5.79 -11.71 -2.40
CA ASP A 409 -4.68 -12.61 -2.73
C ASP A 409 -3.94 -13.06 -1.45
N LEU A 410 -3.72 -12.13 -0.51
CA LEU A 410 -3.15 -12.44 0.82
C LEU A 410 -4.05 -13.36 1.65
N THR A 411 -5.37 -13.17 1.56
CA THR A 411 -6.34 -13.95 2.33
C THR A 411 -6.46 -15.39 1.79
N LYS A 412 -6.49 -15.56 0.46
CA LYS A 412 -6.53 -16.86 -0.23
C LYS A 412 -5.27 -17.68 0.04
N ALA A 413 -4.08 -17.07 -0.10
CA ALA A 413 -2.80 -17.74 0.17
C ALA A 413 -2.70 -18.26 1.61
N LYS A 414 -3.26 -17.53 2.59
CA LYS A 414 -3.29 -17.93 3.99
C LYS A 414 -4.19 -19.14 4.26
N ILE A 415 -5.30 -19.25 3.52
CA ILE A 415 -6.23 -20.39 3.63
C ILE A 415 -5.59 -21.65 3.05
N GLU A 416 -4.94 -21.55 1.89
CA GLU A 416 -4.27 -22.68 1.24
C GLU A 416 -3.13 -23.25 2.08
N ASN A 417 -2.27 -22.39 2.66
CA ASN A 417 -1.20 -22.82 3.56
C ASN A 417 -1.72 -23.49 4.84
N LYS A 418 -2.92 -23.12 5.32
CA LYS A 418 -3.52 -23.72 6.52
C LYS A 418 -4.19 -25.08 6.23
N GLN A 419 -4.49 -25.39 4.97
CA GLN A 419 -5.04 -26.69 4.57
C GLN A 419 -3.95 -27.73 4.25
N GLN A 420 -2.69 -27.30 4.09
CA GLN A 420 -1.53 -28.15 3.84
C GLN A 420 -0.77 -28.56 5.12
N LEU A 421 -1.13 -27.97 6.27
CA LEU A 421 -0.66 -28.32 7.63
C LEU A 421 -1.74 -29.11 8.36
#